data_AF-A0A4S1FZM0-F1
#
_entry.id   AF-A0A4S1FZM0-F1
#
_cell.length_a   1.000
_cell.length_b   1.000
_cell.length_c   1.000
_cell.angle_alpha   90.00
_cell.angle_beta   90.00
_cell.angle_gamma   90.00
#
_symmetry.space_group_name_H-M   'P 1'
#
loop_
_entity.id
_entity.type
_entity.pdbx_description
1 polymer ?
#
loop_
_entity_poly.entity_id
_entity_poly.type
_entity_poly.pdbx_seq_one_letter_code
_entity_poly.pdbx_strand_id
1 'polypeptide(L)'
;KALAAGGLYVLATERHESRRIDNQLRGRSGRQGDPGRSKFFLSLQDDLMRIFGSERMDGMLQKLGLKEDEAIIHPWINKALEKAQKKVEARNFDIRKNLLKYDD
;
A
#
# COMPACT_ATOMS: atom_id res chain seq x y z
N LYS A 1 20.29 16.50 16.99
CA LYS A 1 20.97 15.50 16.11
C LYS A 1 19.99 14.85 15.13
N ALA A 2 18.89 14.21 15.57
CA ALA A 2 17.91 13.59 14.65
C ALA A 2 17.18 14.60 13.74
N LEU A 3 16.72 15.74 14.27
CA LEU A 3 16.05 16.77 13.48
C LEU A 3 16.95 17.35 12.37
N ALA A 4 18.24 17.58 12.69
CA ALA A 4 19.24 18.05 11.73
C ALA A 4 19.56 17.01 10.63
N ALA A 5 19.29 15.73 10.88
CA ALA A 5 19.42 14.65 9.90
C ALA A 5 18.16 14.47 9.02
N GLY A 6 17.16 15.36 9.14
CA GLY A 6 15.89 15.28 8.42
C GLY A 6 14.76 14.58 9.16
N GLY A 7 14.98 14.24 10.44
CA GLY A 7 13.99 13.62 11.33
C GLY A 7 13.66 12.17 10.99
N LEU A 8 12.50 11.69 11.44
CA LEU A 8 12.14 10.27 11.29
C LEU A 8 11.81 9.93 9.82
N TYR A 9 12.49 8.92 9.29
CA TYR A 9 12.19 8.32 8.00
C TYR A 9 11.42 7.01 8.18
N VAL A 10 10.17 6.96 7.75
CA VAL A 10 9.32 5.77 7.79
C VAL A 10 9.39 5.05 6.45
N LEU A 11 9.98 3.86 6.44
CA LEU A 11 10.01 2.99 5.27
C LEU A 11 9.01 1.86 5.47
N ALA A 12 8.06 1.76 4.54
CA ALA A 12 7.09 0.68 4.49
C ALA A 12 7.44 -0.29 3.36
N THR A 13 7.36 -1.59 3.66
CA THR A 13 7.74 -2.69 2.77
C THR A 13 6.59 -3.27 1.98
N GLU A 14 5.36 -2.91 2.33
CA GLU A 14 4.13 -3.37 1.68
C GLU A 14 2.98 -2.39 1.92
N ARG A 15 1.81 -2.70 1.33
CA ARG A 15 0.54 -2.04 1.66
C ARG A 15 -0.26 -2.87 2.63
N HIS A 16 -0.85 -2.20 3.62
CA HIS A 16 -1.88 -2.82 4.43
C HIS A 16 -3.18 -2.94 3.63
N GLU A 17 -4.04 -3.84 4.09
CA GLU A 17 -5.40 -4.03 3.57
C GLU A 17 -6.27 -2.76 3.64
N SER A 18 -5.90 -1.81 4.50
CA SER A 18 -6.59 -0.54 4.65
C SER A 18 -5.67 0.65 4.54
N ARG A 19 -6.12 1.67 3.80
CA ARG A 19 -5.44 2.96 3.65
C ARG A 19 -5.27 3.68 4.98
N ARG A 20 -6.18 3.44 5.93
CA ARG A 20 -6.10 4.01 7.28
C ARG A 20 -4.84 3.56 8.01
N ILE A 21 -4.50 2.27 7.94
CA ILE A 21 -3.34 1.71 8.64
C ILE A 21 -2.04 2.22 8.01
N ASP A 22 -2.00 2.30 6.66
CA ASP A 22 -0.88 2.95 5.96
C ASP A 22 -0.67 4.41 6.43
N ASN A 23 -1.76 5.17 6.60
CA ASN A 23 -1.66 6.56 7.07
C ASN A 23 -1.21 6.64 8.54
N GLN A 24 -1.60 5.69 9.38
CA GLN A 24 -1.09 5.61 10.75
C GLN A 24 0.42 5.38 10.77
N LEU A 25 0.94 4.54 9.86
CA LEU A 25 2.37 4.33 9.72
C LEU A 25 3.08 5.61 9.25
N ARG A 26 2.56 6.30 8.22
CA ARG A 26 3.09 7.60 7.77
C ARG A 26 3.13 8.63 8.89
N GLY A 27 2.04 8.72 9.66
CA GLY A 27 1.86 9.68 10.75
C GLY A 27 2.77 9.46 11.96
N ARG A 28 3.59 8.40 11.96
CA ARG A 28 4.67 8.25 12.95
C ARG A 28 5.78 9.27 12.73
N SER A 29 5.99 9.73 11.49
CA SER A 29 6.95 10.80 11.14
C SER A 29 6.33 12.19 11.19
N GLY A 30 7.16 13.22 11.37
CA GLY A 30 6.77 14.63 11.26
C GLY A 30 5.78 15.13 12.32
N ARG A 31 5.94 14.69 13.57
CA ARG A 31 5.06 15.12 14.68
C ARG A 31 5.35 16.58 15.05
N GLN A 32 4.32 17.33 15.43
CA GLN A 32 4.45 18.73 15.89
C GLN A 32 5.23 19.65 14.92
N GLY A 33 5.17 19.37 13.61
CA GLY A 33 5.89 20.16 12.60
C GLY A 33 7.36 19.76 12.42
N ASP A 34 7.82 18.70 13.08
CA ASP A 34 9.17 18.17 12.87
C ASP A 34 9.40 17.76 11.40
N PRO A 35 10.63 17.87 10.88
CA PRO A 35 10.98 17.23 9.62
C PRO A 35 10.77 15.72 9.73
N GLY A 36 10.27 15.12 8.65
CA GLY A 36 10.04 13.69 8.58
C GLY A 36 9.66 13.30 7.16
N ARG A 37 9.88 12.04 6.82
CA ARG A 37 9.57 11.51 5.48
C ARG A 37 8.99 10.11 5.63
N SER A 38 8.14 9.73 4.68
CA SER A 38 7.66 8.37 4.56
C SER A 38 7.69 7.91 3.11
N LYS A 39 8.07 6.65 2.87
CA LYS A 39 8.07 6.04 1.54
C LYS A 39 7.64 4.58 1.62
N PHE A 40 6.83 4.18 0.67
CA PHE A 40 6.36 2.80 0.52
C PHE A 40 7.06 2.19 -0.68
N PHE A 41 7.69 1.04 -0.48
CA PHE A 41 8.20 0.17 -1.52
C PHE A 41 7.28 -1.03 -1.59
N LEU A 42 6.93 -1.44 -2.80
CA LEU A 42 5.92 -2.46 -3.07
C LEU A 42 6.44 -3.39 -4.15
N SER A 43 6.05 -4.65 -4.06
CA SER A 43 6.26 -5.66 -5.08
C SER A 43 4.94 -6.12 -5.68
N LEU A 44 4.99 -6.57 -6.94
CA LEU A 44 3.86 -7.26 -7.58
C LEU A 44 3.54 -8.59 -6.88
N GLN A 45 4.49 -9.12 -6.11
CA GLN A 45 4.37 -10.37 -5.37
C GLN A 45 3.79 -10.18 -3.96
N ASP A 46 3.52 -8.95 -3.52
CA ASP A 46 2.95 -8.68 -2.20
C ASP A 46 1.52 -9.22 -2.08
N ASP A 47 1.07 -9.51 -0.85
CA ASP A 47 -0.22 -10.15 -0.60
C ASP A 47 -1.41 -9.36 -1.16
N LEU A 48 -1.40 -8.03 -1.04
CA LEU A 48 -2.44 -7.19 -1.62
C LEU A 48 -2.50 -7.30 -3.15
N MET A 49 -1.33 -7.41 -3.80
CA MET A 49 -1.21 -7.50 -5.25
C MET A 49 -1.59 -8.89 -5.77
N ARG A 50 -1.28 -9.95 -5.01
CA ARG A 50 -1.71 -11.32 -5.32
C ARG A 50 -3.22 -11.44 -5.41
N ILE A 51 -3.96 -10.81 -4.49
CA ILE A 51 -5.43 -10.85 -4.47
C ILE A 51 -6.05 -10.24 -5.75
N PHE A 52 -5.37 -9.29 -6.40
CA PHE A 52 -5.88 -8.59 -7.57
C PHE A 52 -5.43 -9.19 -8.92
N GLY A 53 -4.70 -10.31 -8.90
CA GLY A 53 -4.27 -11.04 -10.09
C GLY A 53 -2.93 -10.54 -10.62
N SER A 54 -1.87 -10.74 -9.82
CA SER A 54 -0.49 -10.40 -10.17
C SER A 54 -0.06 -10.92 -11.54
N GLU A 55 -0.50 -12.12 -11.95
CA GLU A 55 -0.16 -12.74 -13.24
C GLU A 55 -0.54 -11.90 -14.46
N ARG A 56 -1.72 -11.26 -14.44
CA ARG A 56 -2.15 -10.41 -15.56
C ARG A 56 -1.36 -9.10 -15.64
N MET A 57 -0.97 -8.57 -14.49
CA MET A 57 -0.16 -7.37 -14.42
C MET A 57 1.28 -7.65 -14.82
N ASP A 58 1.85 -8.76 -14.34
CA ASP A 58 3.22 -9.16 -14.64
C ASP A 58 3.42 -9.39 -16.15
N GLY A 59 2.51 -10.12 -16.79
CA GLY A 59 2.53 -10.31 -18.24
C GLY A 59 2.33 -9.02 -19.05
N MET A 60 1.66 -8.01 -18.50
CA MET A 60 1.55 -6.70 -19.15
C MET A 60 2.81 -5.85 -18.98
N LEU A 61 3.46 -5.93 -17.82
CA LEU A 61 4.67 -5.19 -17.51
C LEU A 61 5.88 -5.72 -18.28
N GLN A 62 5.98 -7.05 -18.43
CA GLN A 62 6.96 -7.69 -19.31
C GLN A 62 6.79 -7.25 -20.77
N LYS A 63 5.55 -7.13 -21.25
CA LYS A 63 5.25 -6.63 -22.62
C LYS A 63 5.61 -5.16 -22.81
N LEU A 64 5.57 -4.36 -21.74
CA LEU A 64 6.01 -2.95 -21.76
C LEU A 64 7.53 -2.80 -21.73
N GLY A 65 8.29 -3.91 -21.66
CA GLY A 65 9.75 -3.90 -21.72
C GLY A 65 10.43 -3.49 -20.42
N LEU A 66 9.71 -3.52 -19.29
CA LEU A 66 10.30 -3.31 -17.97
C LEU A 66 11.24 -4.48 -17.65
N LYS A 67 12.47 -4.17 -17.26
CA LYS A 67 13.45 -5.17 -16.85
C LYS A 67 13.24 -5.55 -15.39
N GLU A 68 13.68 -6.77 -15.05
CA GLU A 68 13.86 -7.15 -13.65
C GLU A 68 14.79 -6.13 -12.98
N ASP A 69 14.45 -5.74 -11.75
CA ASP A 69 15.12 -4.71 -10.94
C ASP A 69 14.92 -3.24 -11.32
N GLU A 70 14.09 -2.92 -12.32
CA GLU A 70 13.68 -1.53 -12.58
C GLU A 70 12.48 -1.11 -11.74
N ALA A 71 12.60 0.06 -11.10
CA ALA A 71 11.51 0.63 -10.31
C ALA A 71 10.34 1.00 -11.22
N ILE A 72 9.21 0.32 -11.03
CA ILE A 72 8.01 0.57 -11.81
C ILE A 72 7.33 1.83 -11.30
N ILE A 73 7.43 2.92 -12.06
CA ILE A 73 6.76 4.19 -11.74
C ILE A 73 5.76 4.49 -12.85
N HIS A 74 4.50 4.10 -12.66
CA HIS A 74 3.46 4.44 -13.62
C HIS A 74 2.12 4.76 -12.92
N PRO A 75 1.44 5.86 -13.29
CA PRO A 75 0.22 6.32 -12.60
C PRO A 75 -0.92 5.31 -12.48
N TRP A 76 -1.10 4.43 -13.46
CA TRP A 76 -2.12 3.38 -13.46
C TRP A 76 -1.94 2.32 -12.36
N ILE A 77 -0.71 1.99 -11.96
CA ILE A 77 -0.42 1.01 -10.90
C ILE A 77 -0.86 1.60 -9.56
N ASN A 78 -0.56 2.87 -9.32
CA ASN A 78 -1.07 3.57 -8.14
C ASN A 78 -2.60 3.54 -8.07
N LYS A 79 -3.29 3.75 -9.20
CA LYS A 79 -4.76 3.64 -9.27
C LYS A 79 -5.25 2.21 -9.05
N ALA A 80 -4.57 1.20 -9.61
CA ALA A 80 -4.92 -0.21 -9.43
C ALA A 80 -4.79 -0.62 -7.97
N LEU A 81 -3.69 -0.21 -7.32
CA LEU A 81 -3.43 -0.45 -5.91
C LEU A 81 -4.48 0.20 -5.01
N GLU A 82 -4.87 1.45 -5.29
CA GLU A 82 -5.94 2.13 -4.54
C GLU A 82 -7.28 1.40 -4.67
N LYS A 83 -7.62 0.92 -5.88
CA LYS A 83 -8.83 0.11 -6.10
C LYS A 83 -8.77 -1.22 -5.36
N ALA A 84 -7.60 -1.85 -5.32
CA ALA A 84 -7.38 -3.08 -4.57
C ALA A 84 -7.64 -2.89 -3.08
N GLN A 85 -7.03 -1.87 -2.45
CA GLN A 85 -7.28 -1.55 -1.04
C GLN A 85 -8.75 -1.28 -0.76
N LYS A 86 -9.43 -0.48 -1.59
CA LYS A 86 -10.88 -0.20 -1.42
C LYS A 86 -11.74 -1.47 -1.48
N LYS A 87 -11.41 -2.43 -2.36
CA LYS A 87 -12.14 -3.69 -2.47
C LYS A 87 -11.95 -4.56 -1.22
N VAL A 88 -10.73 -4.63 -0.69
CA VAL A 88 -10.44 -5.37 0.55
C VAL A 88 -11.13 -4.72 1.75
N GLU A 89 -11.10 -3.39 1.85
CA GLU A 89 -11.81 -2.65 2.90
C GLU A 89 -13.32 -2.92 2.87
N ALA A 90 -13.94 -2.89 1.69
CA ALA A 90 -15.36 -3.21 1.51
C ALA A 90 -15.67 -4.65 1.93
N ARG A 91 -14.84 -5.63 1.51
CA ARG A 91 -14.98 -7.03 1.93
C ARG A 91 -14.93 -7.15 3.46
N ASN A 92 -13.96 -6.51 4.10
CA ASN A 92 -13.81 -6.55 5.55
C ASN A 92 -14.98 -5.86 6.28
N PHE A 93 -15.58 -4.82 5.67
CA PHE A 93 -16.81 -4.21 6.17
C PHE A 93 -18.00 -5.17 6.09
N ASP A 94 -18.20 -5.83 4.95
CA ASP A 94 -19.31 -6.78 4.76
C ASP A 94 -19.20 -8.00 5.68
N ILE A 95 -17.98 -8.52 5.89
CA ILE A 95 -17.74 -9.60 6.86
C ILE A 95 -18.19 -9.18 8.26
N ARG A 96 -17.75 -8.01 8.73
CA ARG A 96 -18.13 -7.49 10.06
C ARG A 96 -19.63 -7.25 10.16
N LYS A 97 -20.24 -6.71 9.11
CA LYS A 97 -21.69 -6.49 9.04
C LYS A 97 -22.47 -7.80 9.13
N ASN A 98 -22.01 -8.85 8.43
CA ASN A 98 -22.66 -10.15 8.48
C ASN A 98 -22.46 -10.82 9.83
N LEU A 99 -21.26 -10.75 10.42
CA LEU A 99 -21.01 -11.28 11.76
C LEU A 99 -21.98 -10.68 12.78
N LEU A 100 -22.16 -9.34 12.75
CA LEU A 100 -23.09 -8.64 13.64
C LEU A 100 -24.54 -9.11 13.48
N LYS A 101 -24.99 -9.42 12.26
CA LYS A 101 -26.36 -9.92 12.01
C LYS A 101 -26.67 -11.29 12.62
N TYR A 102 -25.63 -12.09 12.88
CA TYR A 102 -25.78 -13.44 13.47
C TYR A 102 -25.43 -13.46 14.96
N ASP A 103 -24.95 -12.34 15.50
CA ASP A 103 -24.66 -12.13 16.93
C ASP A 103 -25.86 -11.47 17.64
N ASP A 104 -26.78 -10.86 16.88
CA ASP A 104 -28.17 -10.55 17.28
C ASP A 104 -29.09 -11.79 17.11
#